data_AF-K9VQ69-F1
#
_entry.id   AF-K9VQ69-F1
#
_cell.length_a   1.000
_cell.length_b   1.000
_cell.length_c   1.000
_cell.angle_alpha   90.00
_cell.angle_beta   90.00
_cell.angle_gamma   90.00
#
_symmetry.space_group_name_H-M   'P 1'
#
loop_
_entity.id
_entity.type
_entity.pdbx_description
1 polymer ?
#
loop_
_entity_poly.entity_id
_entity_poly.type
_entity_poly.pdbx_seq_one_letter_code
_entity_poly.pdbx_strand_id
1 'polypeptide(L)'
;MVNESSQPKPGDAVLGSQNATITSITNLNIKNMTFEAVLNLVRHLSLAEKLRLIKWIVPERERQLVVGQTPRKSLWGLCADLGIAPSAADIDEARSEEWANFPREDFSCCVL
;
A
#
# COMPACT_ATOMS: atom_id res chain seq x y z
N MET A 1 -19.96 -35.66 -59.03
CA MET A 1 -21.13 -35.07 -58.33
C MET A 1 -20.62 -34.35 -57.10
N VAL A 2 -21.10 -33.13 -56.91
CA VAL A 2 -20.68 -32.12 -55.93
C VAL A 2 -20.81 -32.66 -54.50
N ASN A 3 -19.89 -32.34 -53.58
CA ASN A 3 -20.33 -31.98 -52.23
C ASN A 3 -19.37 -31.03 -51.50
N GLU A 4 -19.89 -29.81 -51.31
CA GLU A 4 -19.75 -28.88 -50.19
C GLU A 4 -18.35 -28.66 -49.56
N SER A 5 -17.58 -27.75 -50.16
CA SER A 5 -16.57 -27.00 -49.41
C SER A 5 -17.30 -25.90 -48.62
N SER A 6 -17.59 -26.14 -47.34
CA SER A 6 -18.13 -25.12 -46.44
C SER A 6 -17.14 -23.96 -46.33
N GLN A 7 -17.41 -22.89 -47.09
CA GLN A 7 -16.73 -21.62 -46.93
C GLN A 7 -17.09 -21.04 -45.54
N PRO A 8 -16.11 -20.51 -44.78
CA PRO A 8 -16.38 -19.88 -43.49
C PRO A 8 -17.26 -18.64 -43.71
N LYS A 9 -18.29 -18.46 -42.86
CA LYS A 9 -19.23 -17.34 -42.97
C LYS A 9 -18.49 -16.00 -42.81
N PRO A 10 -18.85 -14.96 -43.60
CA PRO A 10 -18.15 -13.67 -43.65
C PRO A 10 -18.27 -12.80 -42.38
N GLY A 11 -18.71 -13.35 -41.24
CA GLY A 11 -18.87 -12.63 -39.97
C GLY A 11 -17.63 -12.63 -39.06
N ASP A 12 -16.72 -13.59 -39.22
CA ASP A 12 -15.69 -13.85 -38.19
C ASP A 12 -14.34 -13.16 -38.45
N ALA A 13 -14.08 -12.67 -39.67
CA ALA A 13 -12.81 -12.03 -40.01
C ALA A 13 -12.71 -10.55 -39.58
N VAL A 14 -13.85 -9.89 -39.36
CA VAL A 14 -13.92 -8.45 -39.03
C VAL A 14 -13.69 -8.21 -37.53
N LEU A 15 -13.95 -9.20 -36.67
CA LEU A 15 -13.86 -9.07 -35.23
C LEU A 15 -12.41 -9.10 -34.71
N GLY A 16 -11.50 -9.82 -35.39
CA GLY A 16 -10.10 -9.95 -34.98
C GLY A 16 -9.28 -8.64 -35.09
N SER A 17 -9.52 -7.86 -36.15
CA SER A 17 -8.80 -6.59 -36.39
C SER A 17 -9.24 -5.46 -35.46
N GLN A 18 -10.55 -5.42 -35.14
CA GLN A 18 -11.10 -4.41 -34.23
C GLN A 18 -10.66 -4.65 -32.79
N ASN A 19 -10.60 -5.92 -32.34
CA ASN A 19 -10.18 -6.24 -30.97
C ASN A 19 -8.71 -5.87 -30.70
N ALA A 20 -7.83 -6.07 -31.69
CA ALA A 20 -6.42 -5.65 -31.59
C ALA A 20 -6.28 -4.11 -31.55
N THR A 21 -7.12 -3.41 -32.30
CA THR A 21 -7.16 -1.94 -32.33
C THR A 21 -7.68 -1.37 -31.00
N ILE A 22 -8.74 -1.94 -30.44
CA ILE A 22 -9.31 -1.56 -29.14
C ILE A 22 -8.31 -1.81 -28.01
N THR A 23 -7.58 -2.94 -28.05
CA THR A 23 -6.55 -3.26 -27.06
C THR A 23 -5.38 -2.27 -27.13
N SER A 24 -4.97 -1.84 -28.32
CA SER A 24 -3.88 -0.87 -28.49
C SER A 24 -4.26 0.53 -28.00
N ILE A 25 -5.50 0.97 -28.27
CA ILE A 25 -6.02 2.28 -27.83
C ILE A 25 -6.14 2.35 -26.30
N THR A 26 -6.68 1.31 -25.68
CA THR A 26 -6.86 1.26 -24.21
C THR A 26 -5.51 1.26 -23.47
N ASN A 27 -4.51 0.54 -23.98
CA ASN A 27 -3.15 0.54 -23.41
C ASN A 27 -2.45 1.90 -23.49
N LEU A 28 -2.62 2.65 -24.59
CA LEU A 28 -2.09 4.02 -24.69
C LEU A 28 -2.79 4.98 -23.72
N ASN A 29 -4.11 4.85 -23.54
CA ASN A 29 -4.85 5.68 -22.59
C ASN A 29 -4.44 5.42 -21.13
N ILE A 30 -4.18 4.16 -20.78
CA ILE A 30 -3.72 3.77 -19.43
C ILE A 30 -2.34 4.36 -19.10
N LYS A 31 -1.43 4.43 -20.08
CA LYS A 31 -0.08 4.99 -19.89
C LYS A 31 -0.09 6.51 -19.69
N ASN A 32 -1.16 7.17 -20.11
CA ASN A 32 -1.33 8.63 -20.10
C ASN A 32 -2.25 9.10 -18.97
N MET A 33 -2.84 8.16 -18.23
CA MET A 33 -3.81 8.46 -17.19
C MET A 33 -3.08 9.05 -15.98
N THR A 34 -3.49 10.25 -15.58
CA THR A 34 -2.90 10.92 -14.42
C THR A 34 -3.44 10.34 -13.12
N PHE A 35 -2.64 10.42 -12.06
CA PHE A 35 -3.07 10.00 -10.72
C PHE A 35 -4.36 10.71 -10.27
N GLU A 36 -4.48 12.01 -10.54
CA GLU A 36 -5.68 12.80 -10.24
C GLU A 36 -6.92 12.30 -10.96
N ALA A 37 -6.78 11.87 -12.22
CA ALA A 37 -7.89 11.28 -12.96
C ALA A 37 -8.36 9.97 -12.32
N VAL A 38 -7.42 9.12 -11.89
CA VAL A 38 -7.73 7.88 -11.16
C VAL A 38 -8.39 8.17 -9.82
N LEU A 39 -7.88 9.14 -9.05
CA LEU A 39 -8.48 9.53 -7.77
C LEU A 39 -9.90 10.03 -7.93
N ASN A 40 -10.18 10.84 -8.96
CA ASN A 40 -11.53 11.31 -9.23
C ASN A 40 -12.49 10.14 -9.52
N LEU A 41 -12.05 9.11 -10.25
CA LEU A 41 -12.86 7.90 -10.43
C LEU A 41 -13.10 7.15 -9.13
N VAL A 42 -12.05 6.97 -8.32
CA VAL A 42 -12.14 6.27 -7.03
C VAL A 42 -13.09 7.00 -6.07
N ARG A 43 -13.19 8.33 -6.13
CA ARG A 43 -14.12 9.11 -5.29
C ARG A 43 -15.58 8.72 -5.51
N HIS A 44 -15.97 8.35 -6.73
CA HIS A 44 -17.33 7.96 -7.07
C HIS A 44 -17.71 6.53 -6.66
N LEU A 45 -16.74 5.70 -6.25
CA LEU A 45 -17.01 4.35 -5.75
C LEU A 45 -17.77 4.40 -4.41
N SER A 46 -18.61 3.39 -4.18
CA SER A 46 -19.20 3.15 -2.86
C SER A 46 -18.12 2.82 -1.81
N LEU A 47 -18.46 2.94 -0.53
CA LEU A 47 -17.53 2.59 0.55
C LEU A 47 -17.07 1.13 0.46
N ALA A 48 -17.98 0.20 0.14
CA ALA A 48 -17.66 -1.21 -0.01
C ALA A 48 -16.66 -1.47 -1.14
N GLU A 49 -16.79 -0.77 -2.27
CA GLU A 49 -15.89 -0.91 -3.41
C GLU A 49 -14.52 -0.29 -3.13
N LYS A 50 -14.45 0.85 -2.45
CA LYS A 50 -13.19 1.46 -1.98
C LYS A 50 -12.42 0.49 -1.09
N LEU A 51 -13.10 -0.17 -0.15
CA LEU A 51 -12.48 -1.16 0.74
C LEU A 51 -11.98 -2.39 -0.03
N ARG A 52 -12.74 -2.87 -1.02
CA ARG A 52 -12.29 -3.95 -1.92
C ARG A 52 -11.05 -3.54 -2.70
N LEU A 53 -11.00 -2.32 -3.21
CA LEU A 53 -9.85 -1.79 -3.94
C LEU A 53 -8.60 -1.73 -3.05
N ILE A 54 -8.72 -1.20 -1.83
CA ILE A 54 -7.62 -1.16 -0.86
C ILE A 54 -7.12 -2.56 -0.54
N LYS A 55 -8.02 -3.51 -0.29
CA LYS A 55 -7.69 -4.91 -0.01
C LYS A 55 -6.85 -5.55 -1.12
N TRP A 56 -7.07 -5.15 -2.38
CA TRP A 56 -6.31 -5.64 -3.52
C TRP A 56 -4.96 -4.92 -3.73
N ILE A 57 -4.92 -3.60 -3.57
CA ILE A 57 -3.72 -2.80 -3.89
C ILE A 57 -2.64 -2.87 -2.79
N VAL A 58 -3.05 -2.92 -1.52
CA VAL A 58 -2.09 -2.86 -0.39
C VAL A 58 -1.11 -4.05 -0.40
N PRO A 59 -1.55 -5.31 -0.54
CA PRO A 59 -0.62 -6.45 -0.55
C PRO A 59 0.39 -6.41 -1.71
N GLU A 60 -0.03 -5.89 -2.87
CA GLU A 60 0.86 -5.72 -4.02
C GLU A 60 1.94 -4.67 -3.74
N ARG A 61 1.59 -3.55 -3.11
CA ARG A 61 2.57 -2.55 -2.66
C ARG A 61 3.52 -3.09 -1.59
N GLU A 62 3.01 -3.86 -0.63
CA GLU A 62 3.82 -4.46 0.43
C GLU A 62 4.89 -5.39 -0.15
N ARG A 63 4.55 -6.21 -1.16
CA ARG A 63 5.53 -7.07 -1.85
C ARG A 63 6.64 -6.27 -2.51
N GLN A 64 6.32 -5.14 -3.13
CA GLN A 64 7.31 -4.26 -3.75
C GLN A 64 8.19 -3.55 -2.71
N LEU A 65 7.64 -3.23 -1.53
CA LEU A 65 8.38 -2.65 -0.40
C LEU A 65 9.32 -3.65 0.28
N VAL A 66 8.95 -4.92 0.37
CA VAL A 66 9.77 -5.97 1.01
C VAL A 66 11.07 -6.23 0.23
N VAL A 67 11.06 -6.07 -1.10
CA VAL A 67 12.25 -6.27 -1.96
C VAL A 67 13.37 -5.25 -1.67
N GLY A 68 13.09 -4.16 -0.93
CA GLY A 68 14.05 -3.10 -0.61
C GLY A 68 14.44 -2.96 0.86
N GLN A 69 13.98 -3.83 1.77
CA GLN A 69 14.32 -3.70 3.19
C GLN A 69 15.71 -4.28 3.46
N THR A 70 16.71 -3.42 3.64
CA THR A 70 17.99 -3.83 4.20
C THR A 70 17.77 -4.44 5.58
N PRO A 71 18.53 -5.50 5.97
CA PRO A 71 18.41 -6.08 7.30
C PRO A 71 18.56 -4.98 8.35
N ARG A 72 17.52 -4.77 9.16
CA ARG A 72 17.60 -3.83 10.28
C ARG A 72 18.67 -4.34 11.23
N LYS A 73 19.65 -3.49 11.56
CA LYS A 73 20.59 -3.79 12.64
C LYS A 73 19.77 -3.96 13.92
N SER A 74 20.03 -5.02 14.69
CA SER A 74 19.39 -5.19 15.99
C SER A 74 19.73 -4.00 16.88
N LEU A 75 18.80 -3.58 17.73
CA LEU A 75 19.08 -2.55 18.75
C LEU A 75 20.26 -2.96 19.64
N TRP A 76 20.39 -4.27 19.90
CA TRP A 76 21.56 -4.82 20.59
C TRP A 76 22.88 -4.51 19.88
N GLY A 77 22.93 -4.70 18.56
CA GLY A 77 24.12 -4.38 17.77
C GLY A 77 24.39 -2.88 17.65
N LEU A 78 23.36 -2.03 17.75
CA LEU A 78 23.52 -0.58 17.82
C LEU A 78 24.08 -0.11 19.16
N CYS A 79 23.77 -0.81 20.25
CA CYS A 79 24.23 -0.48 21.59
C CYS A 79 25.52 -1.19 22.01
N ALA A 80 26.14 -1.99 21.13
CA ALA A 80 27.32 -2.80 21.47
C ALA A 80 28.51 -1.95 21.95
N ASP A 81 28.65 -0.73 21.43
CA ASP A 81 29.73 0.20 21.77
C ASP A 81 29.44 1.02 23.04
N LEU A 82 28.23 0.92 23.61
CA LEU A 82 27.82 1.66 24.82
C LEU A 82 28.28 1.00 26.13
N GLY A 83 28.92 -0.18 26.05
CA GLY A 83 29.43 -0.90 27.22
C GLY A 83 28.37 -1.70 27.95
N ILE A 84 28.55 -1.87 29.27
CA ILE A 84 27.65 -2.66 30.11
C ILE A 84 26.33 -1.91 30.27
N ALA A 85 25.22 -2.60 30.04
CA ALA A 85 23.89 -2.04 30.27
C ALA A 85 23.70 -1.65 31.76
N PRO A 86 23.05 -0.51 32.05
CA PRO A 86 22.80 -0.09 33.42
C PRO A 86 21.94 -1.12 34.17
N SER A 87 22.07 -1.16 35.50
CA SER A 87 21.26 -2.05 36.31
C SER A 87 19.80 -1.59 36.34
N ALA A 88 18.90 -2.48 36.77
CA ALA A 88 17.49 -2.13 36.93
C ALA A 88 17.30 -0.97 37.92
N ALA A 89 18.10 -0.92 38.99
CA ALA A 89 18.07 0.15 39.98
C ALA A 89 18.47 1.51 39.34
N ASP A 90 19.54 1.53 38.56
CA ASP A 90 20.00 2.75 37.88
C ASP A 90 18.95 3.27 36.89
N ILE A 91 18.26 2.36 36.18
CA ILE A 91 17.17 2.71 35.26
C ILE A 91 15.96 3.28 36.01
N ASP A 92 15.61 2.68 37.15
CA ASP A 92 14.46 3.12 37.96
C ASP A 92 14.72 4.49 38.61
N GLU A 93 15.95 4.73 39.08
CA GLU A 93 16.40 6.02 39.59
C GLU A 93 16.33 7.10 38.51
N ALA A 94 16.97 6.88 37.35
CA ALA A 94 16.93 7.82 36.23
C ALA A 94 15.49 8.11 35.77
N ARG A 95 14.62 7.08 35.74
CA ARG A 95 13.20 7.28 35.41
C ARG A 95 12.52 8.18 36.44
N SER A 96 12.76 7.95 37.73
CA SER A 96 12.18 8.76 38.79
C SER A 96 12.62 10.22 38.71
N GLU A 97 13.89 10.48 38.43
CA GLU A 97 14.43 11.83 38.29
C GLU A 97 13.82 12.58 37.10
N GLU A 98 13.79 11.95 35.93
CA GLU A 98 13.20 12.54 34.72
C GLU A 98 11.69 12.80 34.88
N TRP A 99 10.98 11.88 35.54
CA TRP A 99 9.53 11.96 35.72
C TRP A 99 9.08 12.85 36.87
N ALA A 100 9.99 13.22 37.78
CA ALA A 100 9.72 14.17 38.86
C ALA A 100 9.43 15.57 38.33
N ASN A 101 10.09 15.96 37.23
CA ASN A 101 9.95 17.28 36.61
C ASN A 101 8.99 17.29 35.41
N PHE A 102 8.34 16.15 35.11
CA PHE A 102 7.40 16.08 34.02
C PHE A 102 6.14 16.86 34.39
N PRO A 103 5.72 17.88 33.61
CA PRO A 103 4.56 18.70 33.94
C PRO A 103 3.32 17.81 33.92
N ARG A 104 2.86 17.42 35.10
CA ARG A 104 1.55 16.81 35.27
C ARG A 104 0.61 17.99 35.39
N GLU A 105 -0.31 18.10 34.45
CA GLU A 105 -1.48 18.93 34.66
C GLU A 105 -2.16 18.37 35.91
N ASP A 106 -1.98 19.04 37.05
CA ASP A 106 -2.83 18.85 38.21
C ASP A 106 -4.22 19.30 37.74
N PHE A 107 -4.97 18.38 37.13
CA PHE A 107 -6.40 18.49 36.98
C PHE A 107 -6.96 18.47 38.41
N SER A 108 -6.86 19.61 39.08
CA SER A 108 -7.78 20.01 40.11
C SER A 108 -9.14 19.95 39.45
N CYS A 109 -9.78 18.79 39.58
CA CYS A 109 -11.21 18.67 39.45
C CYS A 109 -11.78 19.57 40.55
N CYS A 110 -11.91 20.86 40.25
CA CYS A 110 -12.79 21.75 40.96
C CYS A 110 -14.19 21.19 40.73
N VAL A 111 -14.66 20.42 41.71
CA VAL A 111 -16.08 20.17 41.91
C VAL A 111 -16.72 21.53 42.19
N LEU A 112 -17.33 22.11 41.15
CA LEU A 112 -18.40 23.11 41.25
C LEU A 112 -19.46 22.79 40.21
#